data_AF-A0A2H9VTN1-F1
#
_entry.id   AF-A0A2H9VTN1-F1
#
_cell.length_a   1.000
_cell.length_b   1.000
_cell.length_c   1.000
_cell.angle_alpha   90.00
_cell.angle_beta   90.00
_cell.angle_gamma   90.00
#
_symmetry.space_group_name_H-M   'P 1'
#
loop_
_entity.id
_entity.type
_entity.pdbx_description
1 polymer ?
#
loop_
_entity_poly.entity_id
_entity_poly.type
_entity_poly.pdbx_seq_one_letter_code
_entity_poly.pdbx_strand_id
1 'polypeptide(L)'
;MANFSLSKTTYINGLIMGIGFCLYTTLMWLTGLDSTYLYIGQYFDMLIVLLPVVMIVRAIKQEQVGGHITFLKRVVVALVVAAISFVIYEPFLYVYHHHINPEWYNAVLTLKETELKAANTPAPEIARTLQQMRTSGVAQADLFRLSAIIPSVIILPLLITLLSYAFVRNSKVTLHQ
;
A
#
# COMPACT_ATOMS: atom_id res chain seq x y z
N MET A 1 1.12 -26.76 22.13
CA MET A 1 1.28 -25.86 20.96
C MET A 1 -0.12 -25.44 20.54
N ALA A 2 -0.42 -24.13 20.51
CA ALA A 2 -1.73 -23.68 20.05
C ALA A 2 -1.81 -23.86 18.53
N ASN A 3 -2.84 -24.55 18.03
CA ASN A 3 -3.08 -24.67 16.60
C ASN A 3 -3.50 -23.31 16.03
N PHE A 4 -2.56 -22.60 15.41
CA PHE A 4 -2.83 -21.36 14.70
C PHE A 4 -3.36 -21.68 13.29
N SER A 5 -4.65 -21.98 13.18
CA SER A 5 -5.31 -22.04 11.87
C SER A 5 -5.79 -20.64 11.46
N LEU A 6 -5.31 -20.15 10.32
CA LEU A 6 -5.82 -18.93 9.70
C LEU A 6 -7.14 -19.24 8.99
N SER A 7 -8.15 -18.39 9.14
CA SER A 7 -9.40 -18.60 8.42
C SER A 7 -9.24 -18.31 6.93
N LYS A 8 -10.08 -18.96 6.12
CA LYS A 8 -10.27 -18.65 4.68
C LYS A 8 -10.48 -17.14 4.46
N THR A 9 -11.12 -16.48 5.41
CA THR A 9 -11.42 -15.05 5.37
C THR A 9 -10.18 -14.17 5.36
N THR A 10 -9.12 -14.54 6.09
CA THR A 10 -7.84 -13.81 6.06
C THR A 10 -7.24 -13.81 4.65
N TYR A 11 -7.23 -14.98 3.99
CA TYR A 11 -6.74 -15.10 2.60
C TYR A 11 -7.57 -14.28 1.61
N ILE A 12 -8.91 -14.33 1.74
CA ILE A 12 -9.83 -13.57 0.88
C ILE A 12 -9.58 -12.06 1.02
N ASN A 13 -9.38 -11.53 2.23
CA ASN A 13 -9.09 -10.11 2.40
C ASN A 13 -7.74 -9.72 1.77
N GLY A 14 -6.71 -10.57 1.86
CA GLY A 14 -5.44 -10.35 1.17
C GLY A 14 -5.58 -10.31 -0.36
N LEU A 15 -6.37 -11.24 -0.92
CA LEU A 15 -6.68 -11.28 -2.36
C LEU A 15 -7.44 -10.03 -2.82
N ILE A 16 -8.50 -9.65 -2.09
CA ILE A 16 -9.30 -8.45 -2.39
C ILE A 16 -8.41 -7.19 -2.32
N MET A 17 -7.53 -7.10 -1.32
CA MET A 17 -6.61 -5.97 -1.19
C MET A 17 -5.64 -5.89 -2.37
N GLY A 18 -5.00 -6.99 -2.75
CA GLY A 18 -4.06 -7.04 -3.88
C GLY A 18 -4.72 -6.68 -5.20
N ILE A 19 -5.85 -7.31 -5.51
CA ILE A 19 -6.64 -7.00 -6.71
C ILE A 19 -7.14 -5.56 -6.68
N GLY A 20 -7.54 -5.06 -5.51
CA GLY A 20 -7.98 -3.68 -5.31
C GLY A 20 -6.90 -2.67 -5.69
N PHE A 21 -5.65 -2.91 -5.27
CA PHE A 21 -4.52 -2.08 -5.71
C PHE A 21 -4.30 -2.15 -7.23
N CYS A 22 -4.34 -3.34 -7.84
CA CYS A 22 -4.19 -3.46 -9.30
C CYS A 22 -5.27 -2.69 -10.07
N LEU A 23 -6.53 -2.83 -9.65
CA LEU A 23 -7.65 -2.11 -10.26
C LEU A 23 -7.52 -0.60 -10.07
N TYR A 24 -7.14 -0.16 -8.87
CA TYR A 24 -6.90 1.25 -8.59
C TYR A 24 -5.84 1.84 -9.51
N THR A 25 -4.66 1.22 -9.61
CA THR A 25 -3.57 1.69 -10.49
C THR A 25 -3.99 1.69 -11.95
N THR A 26 -4.74 0.68 -12.39
CA THR A 26 -5.29 0.64 -13.75
C THR A 26 -6.27 1.79 -14.00
N LEU A 27 -7.13 2.11 -13.03
CA LEU A 27 -8.08 3.22 -13.15
C LEU A 27 -7.38 4.57 -13.14
N MET A 28 -6.35 4.76 -12.31
CA MET A 28 -5.52 5.96 -12.29
C MET A 28 -4.90 6.21 -13.67
N TRP A 29 -4.43 5.14 -14.32
CA TRP A 29 -3.89 5.22 -15.67
C TRP A 29 -4.94 5.53 -16.72
N LEU A 30 -6.07 4.80 -16.72
CA LEU A 30 -7.14 5.00 -17.70
C LEU A 30 -7.77 6.40 -17.62
N THR A 31 -7.76 7.00 -16.43
CA THR A 31 -8.26 8.37 -16.20
C THR A 31 -7.19 9.44 -16.44
N GLY A 32 -5.93 9.04 -16.68
CA GLY A 32 -4.78 9.93 -16.80
C GLY A 32 -4.40 10.64 -15.50
N LEU A 33 -4.89 10.18 -14.35
CA LEU A 33 -4.57 10.75 -13.03
C LEU A 33 -3.12 10.48 -12.61
N ASP A 34 -2.49 9.43 -13.15
CA ASP A 34 -1.08 9.12 -12.92
C ASP A 34 -0.12 9.65 -13.99
N SER A 35 -0.63 10.33 -15.02
CA SER A 35 0.16 10.86 -16.13
C SER A 35 -0.12 12.34 -16.41
N THR A 36 -1.34 12.67 -16.83
CA THR A 36 -1.73 14.01 -17.29
C THR A 36 -2.17 14.90 -16.12
N TYR A 37 -2.88 14.33 -15.16
CA TYR A 37 -3.51 15.02 -14.04
C TYR A 37 -2.87 14.65 -12.70
N LEU A 38 -1.54 14.47 -12.70
CA LEU A 38 -0.73 14.08 -11.53
C LEU A 38 -1.01 14.92 -10.26
N TYR A 39 -1.23 16.22 -10.42
CA TYR A 39 -1.55 17.11 -9.30
C TYR A 39 -2.85 16.72 -8.58
N ILE A 40 -3.83 16.18 -9.30
CA ILE A 40 -5.08 15.66 -8.71
C ILE A 40 -4.84 14.21 -8.25
N GLY A 41 -4.11 13.42 -9.04
CA GLY A 41 -3.80 12.02 -8.76
C GLY A 41 -3.19 11.77 -7.39
N GLN A 42 -2.27 12.62 -6.93
CA GLN A 42 -1.65 12.50 -5.61
C GLN A 42 -2.66 12.47 -4.43
N TYR A 43 -3.82 13.12 -4.57
CA TYR A 43 -4.86 13.08 -3.52
C TYR A 43 -5.60 11.74 -3.52
N PHE A 44 -5.77 11.13 -4.69
CA PHE A 44 -6.28 9.76 -4.79
C PHE A 44 -5.26 8.75 -4.23
N ASP A 45 -3.97 8.99 -4.42
CA ASP A 45 -2.92 8.16 -3.83
C ASP A 45 -2.96 8.20 -2.29
N MET A 46 -3.34 9.33 -1.70
CA MET A 46 -3.59 9.39 -0.25
C MET A 46 -4.82 8.57 0.16
N LEU A 47 -5.85 8.51 -0.69
CA LEU A 47 -7.07 7.75 -0.41
C LEU A 47 -6.83 6.23 -0.47
N ILE A 48 -5.98 5.76 -1.39
CA ILE A 48 -5.69 4.31 -1.49
C ILE A 48 -4.96 3.76 -0.25
N VAL A 49 -4.28 4.62 0.53
CA VAL A 49 -3.69 4.25 1.84
C VAL A 49 -4.74 3.77 2.84
N LEU A 50 -6.02 4.15 2.68
CA LEU A 50 -7.10 3.67 3.54
C LEU A 50 -7.47 2.20 3.26
N LEU A 51 -7.22 1.70 2.05
CA LEU A 51 -7.55 0.32 1.66
C LEU A 51 -6.92 -0.73 2.59
N PRO A 52 -5.58 -0.74 2.84
CA PRO A 52 -4.97 -1.71 3.72
C PRO A 52 -5.46 -1.60 5.16
N VAL A 53 -5.75 -0.39 5.64
CA VAL A 53 -6.34 -0.17 6.97
C VAL A 53 -7.69 -0.87 7.08
N VAL A 54 -8.59 -0.63 6.12
CA VAL A 54 -9.93 -1.22 6.10
C VAL A 54 -9.86 -2.74 5.98
N MET A 55 -9.04 -3.28 5.07
CA MET A 55 -8.96 -4.72 4.83
C MET A 55 -8.35 -5.49 6.01
N ILE A 56 -7.28 -4.96 6.62
CA ILE A 56 -6.66 -5.59 7.79
C ILE A 56 -7.60 -5.53 9.00
N VAL A 57 -8.22 -4.38 9.27
CA VAL A 57 -9.17 -4.25 10.40
C VAL A 57 -10.38 -5.18 10.19
N ARG A 58 -10.88 -5.29 8.96
CA ARG A 58 -11.97 -6.21 8.61
C ARG A 58 -11.56 -7.67 8.83
N ALA A 59 -10.38 -8.08 8.38
CA ALA A 59 -9.86 -9.43 8.59
C ALA A 59 -9.73 -9.76 10.09
N ILE A 60 -9.17 -8.82 10.87
CA ILE A 60 -9.04 -8.95 12.33
C ILE A 60 -10.42 -9.11 12.99
N LYS A 61 -11.40 -8.26 12.63
CA LYS A 61 -12.77 -8.35 13.17
C LYS A 61 -13.45 -9.68 12.84
N GLN A 62 -13.27 -10.19 11.63
CA GLN A 62 -13.87 -11.46 11.21
C GLN A 62 -13.27 -12.65 11.99
N GLU A 63 -11.97 -12.60 12.32
CA GLU A 63 -11.32 -13.58 13.19
C GLU A 63 -11.80 -13.51 14.66
N GLN A 64 -12.38 -12.38 15.10
CA GLN A 64 -12.98 -12.23 16.44
C GLN A 64 -14.37 -12.84 16.58
N VAL A 65 -15.08 -13.11 15.49
CA VAL A 65 -16.42 -13.72 15.55
C VAL A 65 -16.35 -15.13 16.19
N GLY A 66 -15.19 -15.78 16.14
CA GLY A 66 -14.92 -17.05 16.82
C GLY A 66 -14.43 -16.93 18.27
N GLY A 67 -14.41 -15.72 18.86
CA GLY A 67 -13.99 -15.47 20.25
C GLY A 67 -12.83 -14.47 20.39
N HIS A 68 -12.27 -14.39 21.60
CA HIS A 68 -11.16 -13.48 21.89
C HIS A 68 -9.89 -13.88 21.14
N ILE A 69 -9.42 -13.03 20.23
CA ILE A 69 -8.11 -13.19 19.59
C ILE A 69 -7.00 -12.49 20.38
N THR A 70 -5.88 -13.18 20.52
CA THR A 70 -4.66 -12.64 21.13
C THR A 70 -4.04 -11.57 20.24
N PHE A 71 -3.24 -10.67 20.83
CA PHE A 71 -2.50 -9.65 20.09
C PHE A 71 -1.60 -10.27 19.01
N LEU A 72 -0.89 -11.35 19.34
CA LEU A 72 -0.04 -12.06 18.38
C LEU A 72 -0.83 -12.59 17.18
N LYS A 73 -2.03 -13.14 17.40
CA LYS A 73 -2.89 -13.58 16.30
C LYS A 73 -3.29 -12.43 15.38
N ARG A 74 -3.55 -11.22 15.92
CA ARG A 74 -3.84 -10.02 15.11
C ARG A 74 -2.67 -9.63 14.23
N VAL A 75 -1.45 -9.63 14.79
CA VAL A 75 -0.22 -9.35 14.05
C VAL A 75 -0.06 -10.35 12.90
N VAL A 76 -0.20 -11.65 13.17
CA VAL A 76 -0.08 -12.69 12.13
C VAL A 76 -1.14 -12.49 11.03
N VAL A 77 -2.39 -12.20 11.38
CA VAL A 77 -3.45 -11.92 10.41
C VAL A 77 -3.09 -10.72 9.52
N ALA A 78 -2.64 -9.61 10.11
CA ALA A 78 -2.25 -8.41 9.37
C ALA A 78 -1.08 -8.67 8.41
N LEU A 79 -0.03 -9.35 8.89
CA LEU A 79 1.14 -9.71 8.09
C LEU A 79 0.77 -10.63 6.92
N VAL A 80 -0.11 -11.62 7.14
CA VAL A 80 -0.55 -12.54 6.09
C VAL A 80 -1.40 -11.83 5.03
N VAL A 81 -2.34 -10.98 5.43
CA VAL A 81 -3.13 -10.15 4.49
C VAL A 81 -2.21 -9.31 3.61
N ALA A 82 -1.23 -8.64 4.22
CA ALA A 82 -0.27 -7.81 3.52
C ALA A 82 0.65 -8.61 2.60
N ALA A 83 1.16 -9.77 3.06
CA ALA A 83 2.01 -10.62 2.25
C ALA A 83 1.29 -11.17 1.01
N ILE A 84 0.04 -11.63 1.16
CA ILE A 84 -0.77 -12.11 0.02
C ILE A 84 -1.00 -10.98 -0.98
N SER A 85 -1.40 -9.79 -0.51
CA SER A 85 -1.61 -8.64 -1.38
C SER A 85 -0.33 -8.23 -2.10
N PHE A 86 0.82 -8.26 -1.41
CA PHE A 86 2.12 -7.92 -1.99
C PHE A 86 2.48 -8.87 -3.14
N VAL A 87 2.31 -10.18 -2.94
CA VAL A 87 2.58 -11.20 -3.98
C VAL A 87 1.72 -11.00 -5.24
N ILE A 88 0.53 -10.41 -5.11
CA ILE A 88 -0.36 -10.12 -6.25
C ILE A 88 0.01 -8.80 -6.91
N TYR A 89 0.20 -7.76 -6.10
CA TYR A 89 0.37 -6.40 -6.61
C TYR A 89 1.75 -6.16 -7.21
N GLU A 90 2.81 -6.73 -6.63
CA GLU A 90 4.18 -6.48 -7.07
C GLU A 90 4.45 -6.96 -8.52
N PRO A 91 4.08 -8.19 -8.94
CA PRO A 91 4.22 -8.60 -10.34
C PRO A 91 3.37 -7.75 -11.29
N PHE A 92 2.17 -7.34 -10.87
CA PHE A 92 1.33 -6.44 -11.65
C PHE A 92 2.02 -5.09 -11.85
N LEU A 93 2.59 -4.51 -10.80
CA LEU A 93 3.27 -3.22 -10.84
C LEU A 93 4.50 -3.27 -11.77
N TYR A 94 5.22 -4.40 -11.76
CA TYR A 94 6.30 -4.65 -12.73
C TYR A 94 5.81 -4.59 -14.18
N VAL A 95 4.76 -5.35 -14.51
CA VAL A 95 4.16 -5.33 -15.86
C VAL A 95 3.64 -3.94 -16.21
N TYR A 96 3.02 -3.26 -15.25
CA TYR A 96 2.48 -1.93 -15.43
C TYR A 96 3.56 -0.92 -15.85
N HIS A 97 4.68 -0.85 -15.12
CA HIS A 97 5.76 0.10 -15.44
C HIS A 97 6.59 -0.28 -16.67
N HIS A 98 6.57 -1.52 -17.14
CA HIS A 98 7.35 -1.94 -18.30
C HIS A 98 6.52 -1.99 -19.60
N HIS A 99 5.22 -2.23 -19.50
CA HIS A 99 4.38 -2.52 -20.67
C HIS A 99 3.11 -1.67 -20.77
N ILE A 100 2.53 -1.21 -19.66
CA ILE A 100 1.26 -0.47 -19.68
C ILE A 100 1.52 1.03 -19.69
N ASN A 101 2.34 1.52 -18.75
CA ASN A 101 2.68 2.93 -18.61
C ASN A 101 4.19 3.12 -18.36
N PRO A 102 5.04 2.90 -19.38
CA PRO A 102 6.49 3.10 -19.25
C PRO A 102 6.88 4.57 -19.02
N GLU A 103 6.03 5.51 -19.44
CA GLU A 103 6.29 6.95 -19.31
C GLU A 103 5.91 7.53 -17.95
N TRP A 104 5.25 6.75 -17.08
CA TRP A 104 4.84 7.19 -15.74
C TRP A 104 5.96 7.89 -14.98
N TYR A 105 7.15 7.29 -14.99
CA TYR A 105 8.28 7.82 -14.24
C TYR A 105 8.77 9.18 -14.78
N ASN A 106 8.74 9.36 -16.10
CA ASN A 106 9.08 10.64 -16.73
C ASN A 106 8.06 11.72 -16.37
N ALA A 107 6.77 11.37 -16.27
CA ALA A 107 5.72 12.28 -15.83
C ALA A 107 5.94 12.74 -14.38
N VAL A 108 6.31 11.82 -13.48
CA VAL A 108 6.67 12.14 -12.08
C VAL A 108 7.88 13.08 -12.00
N LEU A 109 8.93 12.85 -12.79
CA LEU A 109 10.09 13.74 -12.83
C LEU A 109 9.73 15.15 -13.34
N THR A 110 8.85 15.23 -14.34
CA THR A 110 8.37 16.50 -14.90
C THR A 110 7.57 17.30 -13.88
N LEU A 111 6.70 16.62 -13.11
CA LEU A 111 5.98 17.25 -12.00
C LEU A 111 6.97 17.78 -10.95
N LYS A 112 7.94 16.96 -10.53
CA LYS A 112 8.94 17.38 -9.53
C LYS A 112 9.75 18.58 -9.99
N GLU A 113 10.16 18.61 -11.26
CA GLU A 113 10.85 19.76 -11.84
C GLU A 113 9.99 21.02 -11.77
N THR A 114 8.69 20.89 -12.08
CA THR A 114 7.73 21.99 -12.03
C THR A 114 7.56 22.53 -10.61
N GLU A 115 7.45 21.65 -9.61
CA GLU A 115 7.37 22.04 -8.19
C GLU A 115 8.63 22.78 -7.72
N LEU A 116 9.81 22.29 -8.06
CA LEU A 116 11.08 22.91 -7.65
C LEU A 116 11.28 24.27 -8.32
N LYS A 117 10.89 24.41 -9.59
CA LYS A 117 10.88 25.71 -10.28
C LYS A 117 9.92 26.68 -9.61
N ALA A 118 8.71 26.23 -9.25
CA ALA A 118 7.73 27.06 -8.52
C ALA A 118 8.22 27.48 -7.13
N ALA A 119 9.04 26.65 -6.49
CA ALA A 119 9.70 26.95 -5.22
C ALA A 119 10.94 27.85 -5.35
N ASN A 120 11.26 28.33 -6.57
CA ASN A 120 12.46 29.13 -6.88
C ASN A 120 13.78 28.42 -6.53
N THR A 121 13.81 27.09 -6.61
CA THR A 121 15.04 26.31 -6.40
C THR A 121 16.06 26.61 -7.51
N PRO A 122 17.36 26.78 -7.20
CA PRO A 122 18.39 27.01 -8.21
C PRO A 122 18.48 25.86 -9.23
N ALA A 123 18.62 26.18 -10.52
CA ALA A 123 18.76 25.22 -11.61
C ALA A 123 19.77 24.06 -11.36
N PRO A 124 20.99 24.29 -10.80
CA PRO A 124 21.91 23.19 -10.52
C PRO A 124 21.39 22.21 -9.46
N GLU A 125 20.62 22.69 -8.49
CA GLU A 125 20.01 21.85 -7.44
C GLU A 125 18.83 21.05 -7.99
N ILE A 126 18.04 21.62 -8.89
CA ILE A 126 16.99 20.91 -9.63
C ILE A 126 17.61 19.76 -10.43
N ALA A 127 18.64 20.02 -11.22
CA ALA A 127 19.31 19.00 -12.02
C ALA A 127 19.89 17.86 -11.16
N ARG A 128 20.54 18.21 -10.03
CA ARG A 128 21.04 17.23 -9.06
C ARG A 128 19.91 16.38 -8.48
N THR A 129 18.80 17.00 -8.09
CA THR A 129 17.65 16.29 -7.51
C THR A 129 17.02 15.34 -8.51
N LEU A 130 16.77 15.78 -9.74
CA LEU A 130 16.21 14.93 -10.80
C LEU A 130 17.16 13.81 -11.19
N GLN A 131 18.47 14.06 -11.23
CA GLN A 131 19.46 13.03 -11.47
C GLN A 131 19.50 11.99 -10.35
N GLN A 132 19.49 12.45 -9.09
CA GLN A 132 19.40 11.56 -7.92
C GLN A 132 18.13 10.73 -7.95
N MET A 133 17.00 11.33 -8.33
CA MET A 133 15.76 10.59 -8.52
C MET A 133 15.95 9.54 -9.61
N ARG A 134 16.43 9.86 -10.81
CA ARG A 134 16.65 8.88 -11.89
C ARG A 134 17.56 7.73 -11.50
N THR A 135 18.72 8.03 -10.90
CA THR A 135 19.67 6.99 -10.47
C THR A 135 19.10 6.17 -9.34
N SER A 136 18.36 6.80 -8.43
CA SER A 136 17.62 6.09 -7.39
C SER A 136 16.52 5.26 -8.02
N GLY A 137 15.68 5.76 -8.91
CA GLY A 137 14.57 5.06 -9.55
C GLY A 137 15.01 3.83 -10.32
N VAL A 138 16.13 3.88 -11.03
CA VAL A 138 16.73 2.72 -11.71
C VAL A 138 17.31 1.73 -10.69
N ALA A 139 18.05 2.21 -9.69
CA ALA A 139 18.54 1.35 -8.60
C ALA A 139 17.38 0.79 -7.73
N GLN A 140 16.28 1.52 -7.64
CA GLN A 140 15.08 1.20 -6.90
C GLN A 140 14.22 0.21 -7.70
N ALA A 141 14.15 0.27 -9.03
CA ALA A 141 13.45 -0.76 -9.80
C ALA A 141 13.99 -2.18 -9.49
N ASP A 142 15.29 -2.31 -9.23
CA ASP A 142 15.93 -3.58 -8.82
C ASP A 142 15.93 -3.80 -7.29
N LEU A 143 16.13 -2.75 -6.48
CA LEU A 143 16.32 -2.85 -5.02
C LEU A 143 15.02 -2.64 -4.21
N PHE A 144 14.00 -1.95 -4.75
CA PHE A 144 12.64 -1.83 -4.19
C PHE A 144 11.88 -3.13 -4.13
N ARG A 145 12.21 -4.12 -4.96
CA ARG A 145 11.60 -5.46 -4.81
C ARG A 145 11.78 -6.03 -3.41
N LEU A 146 12.88 -5.68 -2.73
CA LEU A 146 13.13 -6.06 -1.33
C LEU A 146 12.89 -4.90 -0.35
N SER A 147 13.27 -3.67 -0.70
CA SER A 147 13.11 -2.53 0.21
C SER A 147 11.67 -2.05 0.34
N ALA A 148 10.77 -2.40 -0.59
CA ALA A 148 9.32 -2.13 -0.48
C ALA A 148 8.59 -3.18 0.38
N ILE A 149 9.17 -4.37 0.57
CA ILE A 149 8.60 -5.43 1.42
C ILE A 149 8.56 -4.96 2.88
N ILE A 150 9.67 -4.42 3.38
CA ILE A 150 9.76 -4.03 4.80
C ILE A 150 8.67 -3.00 5.18
N PRO A 151 8.52 -1.85 4.50
CA PRO A 151 7.48 -0.89 4.84
C PRO A 151 6.07 -1.44 4.60
N SER A 152 5.82 -2.14 3.49
CA SER A 152 4.47 -2.53 3.08
C SER A 152 3.94 -3.79 3.75
N VAL A 153 4.81 -4.78 3.99
CA VAL A 153 4.45 -6.09 4.55
C VAL A 153 4.71 -6.15 6.05
N ILE A 154 5.68 -5.40 6.58
CA ILE A 154 6.02 -5.45 8.01
C ILE A 154 5.55 -4.20 8.74
N ILE A 155 6.07 -3.02 8.39
CA ILE A 155 5.84 -1.80 9.20
C ILE A 155 4.37 -1.39 9.18
N LEU A 156 3.78 -1.22 8.00
CA LEU A 156 2.39 -0.75 7.88
C LEU A 156 1.38 -1.70 8.55
N PRO A 157 1.42 -3.03 8.34
CA PRO A 157 0.50 -3.95 9.01
C PRO A 157 0.67 -3.97 10.53
N LEU A 158 1.89 -3.79 11.04
CA LEU A 158 2.13 -3.67 12.49
C LEU A 158 1.51 -2.38 13.05
N LEU A 159 1.70 -1.25 12.37
CA LEU A 159 1.06 0.03 12.77
C LEU A 159 -0.46 -0.09 12.77
N ILE A 160 -1.04 -0.66 11.72
CA ILE A 160 -2.49 -0.90 11.64
C ILE A 160 -2.95 -1.83 12.76
N THR A 161 -2.17 -2.88 13.07
CA THR A 161 -2.50 -3.78 14.18
C THR A 161 -2.50 -3.06 15.52
N LEU A 162 -1.49 -2.22 15.80
CA LEU A 162 -1.40 -1.41 17.01
C LEU A 162 -2.58 -0.45 17.13
N LEU A 163 -2.90 0.28 16.06
CA LEU A 163 -4.05 1.19 16.02
C LEU A 163 -5.36 0.41 16.22
N SER A 164 -5.54 -0.70 15.51
CA SER A 164 -6.74 -1.55 15.65
C SER A 164 -6.91 -2.08 17.07
N TYR A 165 -5.80 -2.33 17.79
CA TYR A 165 -5.86 -2.79 19.17
C TYR A 165 -6.48 -1.72 20.09
N ALA A 166 -6.10 -0.45 19.93
CA ALA A 166 -6.66 0.65 20.69
C ALA A 166 -8.17 0.83 20.46
N PHE A 167 -8.63 0.76 19.21
CA PHE A 167 -10.03 0.99 18.86
C PHE A 167 -10.95 -0.21 19.12
N VAL A 168 -10.44 -1.44 18.96
CA VAL A 168 -11.26 -2.66 19.05
C VAL A 168 -11.41 -3.16 20.50
N ARG A 169 -10.60 -2.69 21.45
CA ARG A 169 -10.67 -3.13 22.86
C ARG A 169 -11.97 -2.74 23.57
N ASN A 170 -12.67 -1.70 23.10
CA ASN A 170 -13.82 -1.11 23.80
C ASN A 170 -15.20 -1.54 23.29
N SER A 171 -15.30 -2.41 22.28
CA SER A 171 -16.61 -2.94 21.88
C SER A 171 -17.04 -4.06 22.84
N LYS A 172 -17.59 -3.70 24.00
CA LYS A 172 -18.44 -4.62 24.75
C LYS A 172 -19.63 -4.92 23.86
N VAL A 173 -19.69 -6.14 23.31
CA VAL A 173 -20.88 -6.62 22.63
C VAL A 173 -21.95 -6.72 23.70
N THR A 174 -22.83 -5.72 23.76
CA THR A 174 -24.06 -5.77 24.55
C THR A 174 -24.90 -6.87 23.92
N LEU A 175 -24.78 -8.09 24.43
CA LEU A 175 -25.69 -9.19 24.09
C LEU A 175 -27.07 -8.79 24.62
N HIS A 176 -27.90 -8.21 23.75
CA HIS A 176 -29.34 -8.24 23.96
C HIS A 176 -29.78 -9.69 23.72
N GLN A 177 -29.98 -10.40 24.83
CA GLN A 177 -30.71 -11.66 24.90
C GLN A 177 -32.21 -11.39 24.79
#